data_AF-A0A087DTJ2-F1
#
_entry.id   AF-A0A087DTJ2-F1
#
_cell.length_a   1.000
_cell.length_b   1.000
_cell.length_c   1.000
_cell.angle_alpha   90.00
_cell.angle_beta   90.00
_cell.angle_gamma   90.00
#
_symmetry.space_group_name_H-M   'P 1'
#
loop_
_entity.id
_entity.type
_entity.pdbx_description
1 polymer ?
#
loop_
_entity_poly.entity_id
_entity_poly.type
_entity_poly.pdbx_seq_one_letter_code
_entity_poly.pdbx_strand_id
1 'polypeptide(L)'
;MTLVVYNNGMSIRFEDSSRRHFAEDRLDEAMVRAAMARPVWAALLDTSDPGTPEVRRRPPVVLLVCRRHSGALDDDLIEVLVHKVGPDMVVFHVMHLSDLWRGYWMARR
;
A
#
# COMPACT_ATOMS: atom_id res chain seq x y z
N MET A 1 17.14 -11.41 -8.53
CA MET A 1 15.69 -11.49 -8.27
C MET A 1 15.53 -12.23 -6.95
N THR A 2 15.46 -11.49 -5.85
CA THR A 2 15.53 -12.05 -4.49
C THR A 2 14.12 -12.09 -3.90
N LEU A 3 13.57 -13.29 -3.77
CA LEU A 3 12.26 -13.54 -3.16
C LEU A 3 12.45 -13.48 -1.63
N VAL A 4 11.98 -12.40 -1.00
CA VAL A 4 11.84 -12.35 0.46
C VAL A 4 10.55 -13.08 0.82
N VAL A 5 10.71 -14.29 1.36
CA VAL A 5 9.60 -15.15 1.83
C VAL A 5 9.19 -14.68 3.22
N TYR A 6 7.98 -14.13 3.34
CA TYR A 6 7.33 -13.95 4.62
C TYR A 6 6.76 -15.33 5.01
N ASN A 7 7.15 -15.84 6.19
CA ASN A 7 6.79 -17.18 6.69
C ASN A 7 5.30 -17.52 6.48
N ASN A 8 5.04 -18.77 6.03
CA ASN A 8 3.75 -19.42 5.72
C ASN A 8 3.15 -19.22 4.31
N GLY A 9 3.95 -19.37 3.26
CA GLY A 9 3.44 -19.54 1.89
C GLY A 9 2.69 -18.33 1.30
N MET A 10 2.76 -17.18 1.97
CA MET A 10 2.21 -15.91 1.51
C MET A 10 3.31 -15.12 0.81
N SER A 11 3.15 -14.86 -0.48
CA SER A 11 4.05 -13.98 -1.22
C SER A 11 3.41 -12.60 -1.40
N ILE A 12 4.25 -11.55 -1.36
CA ILE A 12 3.85 -10.21 -1.81
C ILE A 12 4.23 -10.09 -3.28
N ARG A 13 3.24 -9.85 -4.14
CA ARG A 13 3.39 -9.67 -5.58
C ARG A 13 3.04 -8.24 -5.96
N PHE A 14 3.70 -7.71 -6.99
CA PHE A 14 3.48 -6.36 -7.48
C PHE A 14 2.97 -6.44 -8.91
N GLU A 15 1.79 -5.86 -9.16
CA GLU A 15 1.28 -5.65 -10.51
C GLU A 15 2.06 -4.54 -11.21
N ASP A 16 2.08 -4.53 -12.54
CA ASP A 16 2.78 -3.48 -13.29
C ASP A 16 2.28 -2.07 -12.93
N SER A 17 0.97 -1.93 -12.66
CA SER A 17 0.36 -0.67 -12.24
C SER A 17 0.93 -0.11 -10.94
N SER A 18 1.37 -0.97 -10.00
CA SER A 18 1.92 -0.50 -8.73
C SER A 18 3.27 0.20 -8.88
N ARG A 19 3.97 -0.04 -10.00
CA ARG A 19 5.30 0.53 -10.26
C ARG A 19 5.24 1.85 -11.03
N ARG A 20 4.03 2.31 -11.38
CA ARG A 20 3.81 3.49 -12.23
C ARG A 20 4.55 4.74 -11.73
N HIS A 21 4.57 4.96 -10.41
CA HIS A 21 5.16 6.15 -9.79
C HIS A 21 6.52 5.89 -9.14
N PHE A 22 7.11 4.70 -9.29
CA PHE A 22 8.36 4.36 -8.60
C PHE A 22 9.53 5.28 -8.96
N ALA A 23 9.66 5.65 -10.24
CA ALA A 23 10.72 6.56 -10.67
C ALA A 23 10.55 7.97 -10.07
N GLU A 24 9.31 8.47 -10.03
CA GLU A 24 8.96 9.78 -9.48
C GLU A 24 9.19 9.81 -7.96
N ASP A 25 8.73 8.76 -7.26
CA ASP A 25 8.81 8.65 -5.81
C ASP A 25 10.16 8.11 -5.30
N ARG A 26 11.08 7.75 -6.21
CA ARG A 26 12.37 7.08 -5.92
C ARG A 26 12.20 5.83 -5.05
N LEU A 27 11.31 4.95 -5.50
CA LEU A 27 10.94 3.71 -4.83
C LEU A 27 11.38 2.48 -5.62
N ASP A 28 11.52 1.37 -4.90
CA ASP A 28 11.59 0.03 -5.47
C ASP A 28 10.72 -0.96 -4.66
N GLU A 29 10.55 -2.17 -5.16
CA GLU A 29 9.74 -3.19 -4.47
C GLU A 29 10.28 -3.58 -3.10
N ALA A 30 11.61 -3.57 -2.90
CA ALA A 30 12.20 -3.95 -1.63
C ALA A 30 11.89 -2.89 -0.56
N MET A 31 11.96 -1.61 -0.93
CA MET A 31 11.54 -0.49 -0.10
C MET A 31 10.06 -0.59 0.25
N VAL A 32 9.18 -0.87 -0.73
CA VAL A 32 7.74 -1.01 -0.45
C VAL A 32 7.47 -2.21 0.46
N ARG A 33 8.12 -3.37 0.25
CA ARG A 33 8.01 -4.54 1.14
C ARG A 33 8.45 -4.21 2.57
N ALA A 34 9.57 -3.50 2.73
CA ALA A 34 10.06 -3.07 4.03
C ALA A 34 9.09 -2.08 4.71
N ALA A 35 8.52 -1.15 3.94
CA ALA A 35 7.53 -0.20 4.42
C ALA A 35 6.23 -0.88 4.88
N MET A 36 5.71 -1.82 4.07
CA MET A 36 4.53 -2.62 4.39
C MET A 36 4.69 -3.50 5.62
N ALA A 37 5.92 -3.87 6.00
CA ALA A 37 6.18 -4.66 7.20
C ALA A 37 5.91 -3.85 8.49
N ARG A 38 5.88 -2.51 8.42
CA ARG A 38 5.69 -1.61 9.56
C ARG A 38 4.85 -0.39 9.12
N PRO A 39 3.56 -0.59 8.74
CA PRO A 39 2.72 0.51 8.31
C PRO A 39 2.49 1.48 9.47
N VAL A 40 2.35 2.77 9.15
CA VAL A 40 1.90 3.80 10.10
C VAL A 40 0.44 3.57 10.43
N TRP A 41 -0.36 3.16 9.45
CA TRP A 41 -1.77 2.86 9.61
C TRP A 41 -2.26 1.89 8.53
N ALA A 42 -3.31 1.13 8.83
CA ALA A 42 -3.90 0.17 7.91
C ALA A 42 -5.43 0.11 8.07
N ALA A 43 -6.15 -0.02 6.97
CA ALA A 43 -7.60 -0.21 6.98
C ALA A 43 -8.08 -1.12 5.85
N LEU A 44 -9.09 -1.93 6.16
CA LEU A 44 -9.87 -2.63 5.15
C LEU A 44 -10.89 -1.64 4.57
N LEU A 45 -10.90 -1.50 3.24
CA LEU A 45 -11.77 -0.56 2.55
C LEU A 45 -13.17 -1.16 2.40
N ASP A 46 -14.15 -0.51 3.04
CA ASP A 46 -15.57 -0.77 2.82
C ASP A 46 -16.06 0.07 1.66
N THR A 47 -16.42 -0.57 0.55
CA THR A 47 -16.94 0.12 -0.64
C THR A 47 -18.37 0.63 -0.47
N SER A 48 -19.05 0.26 0.62
CA SER A 48 -20.36 0.81 0.99
C SER A 48 -20.25 2.08 1.84
N ASP A 49 -19.07 2.38 2.40
CA ASP A 49 -18.80 3.59 3.13
C ASP A 49 -18.61 4.78 2.16
N PRO A 50 -19.47 5.80 2.21
CA PRO A 50 -19.41 6.94 1.29
C PRO A 50 -18.15 7.79 1.47
N GLY A 51 -17.45 7.66 2.61
CA GLY A 51 -16.18 8.31 2.84
C GLY A 51 -15.00 7.59 2.20
N THR A 52 -15.15 6.32 1.77
CA THR A 52 -14.10 5.55 1.10
C THR A 52 -13.90 6.07 -0.32
N PRO A 53 -12.69 6.55 -0.67
CA PRO A 53 -12.40 6.94 -2.04
C PRO A 53 -12.54 5.79 -3.04
N GLU A 54 -12.86 6.12 -4.30
CA GLU A 54 -13.09 5.12 -5.33
C GLU A 54 -11.81 4.33 -5.67
N VAL A 55 -11.90 3.01 -5.63
CA VAL A 55 -10.83 2.09 -6.01
C VAL A 55 -11.28 1.22 -7.17
N ARG A 56 -10.52 1.22 -8.27
CA ARG A 56 -10.84 0.46 -9.50
C ARG A 56 -10.64 -1.07 -9.40
N ARG A 57 -10.68 -1.65 -8.18
CA ARG A 57 -10.47 -3.09 -7.93
C ARG A 57 -11.61 -3.67 -7.09
N ARG A 58 -11.91 -4.96 -7.31
CA ARG A 58 -12.96 -5.66 -6.54
C ARG A 58 -12.50 -5.84 -5.08
N PRO A 59 -13.32 -5.47 -4.09
CA PRO A 59 -13.02 -5.70 -2.68
C PRO A 59 -12.90 -7.21 -2.36
N PRO A 60 -12.19 -7.59 -1.28
CA PRO A 60 -11.58 -6.72 -0.28
C PRO A 60 -10.25 -6.09 -0.72
N VAL A 61 -10.12 -4.78 -0.50
CA VAL A 61 -8.87 -4.00 -0.67
C VAL A 61 -8.45 -3.47 0.69
N VAL A 62 -7.15 -3.54 0.99
CA VAL A 62 -6.55 -2.92 2.18
C VAL A 62 -5.73 -1.73 1.75
N LEU A 63 -5.93 -0.60 2.42
CA LEU A 63 -5.04 0.54 2.36
C LEU A 63 -4.01 0.43 3.49
N LEU A 64 -2.74 0.56 3.13
CA LEU A 64 -1.64 0.77 4.06
C LEU A 64 -1.09 2.17 3.84
N VAL A 65 -0.97 2.94 4.91
CA VAL A 65 -0.20 4.19 4.93
C VAL A 65 1.15 3.87 5.55
N CYS A 66 2.21 4.00 4.78
CA CYS A 66 3.57 3.62 5.20
C CYS A 66 4.52 4.81 5.09
N ARG A 67 5.59 4.84 5.87
CA ARG A 67 6.72 5.73 5.57
C ARG A 67 7.43 5.25 4.31
N ARG A 68 7.85 6.18 3.44
CA ARG A 68 8.47 5.86 2.15
C ARG A 68 9.72 4.99 2.28
N HIS A 69 10.57 5.29 3.28
CA HIS A 69 11.71 4.46 3.66
C HIS A 69 12.00 4.57 5.17
N SER A 70 12.83 3.67 5.69
CA SER A 70 13.34 3.78 7.06
C SER A 70 14.11 5.10 7.22
N GLY A 71 13.70 5.92 8.18
CA GLY A 71 14.30 7.24 8.44
C GLY A 71 13.72 8.39 7.61
N ALA A 72 12.68 8.16 6.81
CA ALA A 72 11.91 9.23 6.19
C ALA A 72 11.24 10.12 7.27
N LEU A 73 10.98 11.39 6.92
CA LEU A 73 10.23 12.31 7.77
C LEU A 73 8.81 11.78 8.03
N ASP A 74 8.17 12.28 9.10
CA ASP A 74 6.84 11.81 9.52
C ASP A 74 5.74 12.05 8.47
N ASP A 75 5.94 13.03 7.60
CA ASP A 75 5.03 13.42 6.53
C ASP A 75 5.38 12.81 5.16
N ASP A 76 6.54 12.16 5.03
CA ASP A 76 6.97 11.45 3.83
C ASP A 76 6.38 10.03 3.77
N LEU A 77 5.09 10.03 3.45
CA LEU A 77 4.23 8.85 3.48
C LEU A 77 3.87 8.40 2.06
N ILE A 78 3.67 7.09 1.93
CA ILE A 78 3.14 6.44 0.74
C ILE A 78 1.82 5.75 1.06
N GLU A 79 0.91 5.79 0.11
CA GLU A 79 -0.30 4.97 0.08
C GLU A 79 -0.01 3.69 -0.69
N VAL A 80 -0.34 2.54 -0.10
CA VAL A 80 -0.19 1.22 -0.73
C VAL A 80 -1.56 0.55 -0.70
N LEU A 81 -2.12 0.24 -1.86
CA LEU A 81 -3.34 -0.57 -1.94
C LEU A 81 -2.99 -2.00 -2.30
N VAL A 82 -3.53 -2.92 -1.51
CA VAL A 82 -3.34 -4.35 -1.68
C VAL A 82 -4.68 -5.07 -1.71
N HIS A 83 -4.75 -6.17 -2.44
CA HIS A 83 -5.85 -7.13 -2.34
C HIS A 83 -5.29 -8.52 -2.15
N LYS A 84 -6.10 -9.40 -1.57
CA LYS A 84 -5.71 -10.79 -1.32
C LYS A 84 -6.10 -11.66 -2.52
N VAL A 85 -5.17 -12.47 -3.01
CA VAL A 85 -5.40 -13.47 -4.06
C VAL A 85 -4.91 -14.83 -3.55
N GLY A 86 -5.85 -15.66 -3.07
CA GLY A 86 -5.49 -16.90 -2.40
C GLY A 86 -4.62 -16.64 -1.16
N PRO A 87 -3.42 -17.25 -1.02
CA PRO A 87 -2.51 -16.96 0.07
C PRO A 87 -1.70 -15.66 -0.15
N ASP A 88 -1.67 -15.12 -1.36
CA ASP A 88 -0.81 -14.01 -1.73
C ASP A 88 -1.44 -12.64 -1.45
N MET A 89 -0.59 -11.66 -1.16
CA MET A 89 -0.95 -10.24 -1.19
C MET A 89 -0.48 -9.65 -2.51
N VAL A 90 -1.39 -9.02 -3.24
CA VAL A 90 -1.09 -8.38 -4.52
C VAL A 90 -1.18 -6.87 -4.33
N VAL A 91 -0.03 -6.21 -4.48
CA VAL A 91 0.12 -4.76 -4.50
C VAL A 91 -0.19 -4.27 -5.91
N PHE A 92 -1.20 -3.41 -6.04
CA PHE A 92 -1.61 -2.89 -7.35
C PHE A 92 -1.52 -1.37 -7.46
N HIS A 93 -1.32 -0.68 -6.33
CA HIS A 93 -1.17 0.77 -6.25
C HIS A 93 -0.13 1.13 -5.21
N VAL A 94 0.81 1.98 -5.59
CA VAL A 94 1.78 2.62 -4.70
C VAL A 94 2.01 4.03 -5.22
N MET A 95 1.91 5.01 -4.33
CA MET A 95 2.19 6.41 -4.64
C MET A 95 2.52 7.16 -3.35
N HIS A 96 3.13 8.34 -3.44
CA HIS A 96 3.10 9.31 -2.35
C HIS A 96 1.66 9.53 -1.84
N LEU A 97 1.50 9.68 -0.52
CA LEU A 97 0.20 9.80 0.12
C LEU A 97 -0.52 11.07 -0.37
N SER A 98 -1.54 10.85 -1.20
CA SER A 98 -2.37 11.89 -1.80
C SER A 98 -3.34 12.50 -0.81
N ASP A 99 -3.84 13.71 -1.10
CA ASP A 99 -4.79 14.41 -0.24
C ASP A 99 -6.08 13.62 0.01
N LEU A 100 -6.51 12.83 -0.97
CA LEU A 100 -7.71 12.00 -0.92
C LEU A 100 -7.57 10.88 0.12
N TRP A 101 -6.49 10.10 0.05
CA TRP A 101 -6.25 9.05 1.04
C TRP A 101 -5.77 9.60 2.38
N ARG A 102 -5.08 10.74 2.39
CA ARG A 102 -4.73 11.48 3.61
C ARG A 102 -5.98 11.92 4.36
N GLY A 103 -6.98 12.47 3.67
CA GLY A 103 -8.26 12.86 4.27
C GLY A 103 -9.00 11.66 4.85
N TYR A 104 -9.08 10.56 4.09
CA TYR A 104 -9.67 9.30 4.57
C TYR A 104 -9.00 8.78 5.83
N TRP A 105 -7.66 8.74 5.82
CA TRP A 105 -6.83 8.30 6.94
C TRP A 105 -7.03 9.18 8.16
N MET A 106 -6.93 10.51 8.03
CA MET A 106 -7.05 11.44 9.15
C MET A 106 -8.45 11.42 9.79
N ALA A 107 -9.50 11.13 9.01
CA ALA A 107 -10.85 10.97 9.54
C ALA A 107 -11.06 9.65 10.33
N ARG A 108 -10.16 8.68 10.19
CA ARG A 108 -10.27 7.32 10.77
C ARG A 108 -9.06 6.92 11.63
N ARG A 109 -8.15 7.85 11.91
CA ARG A 109 -6.96 7.66 12.74
C ARG A 109 -7.27 7.83 14.23
#